data_AF-A0A352Z9B3-F1
#
_entry.id   AF-A0A352Z9B3-F1
#
_cell.length_a   1.000
_cell.length_b   1.000
_cell.length_c   1.000
_cell.angle_alpha   90.00
_cell.angle_beta   90.00
_cell.angle_gamma   90.00
#
_symmetry.space_group_name_H-M   'P 1'
#
loop_
_entity.id
_entity.type
_entity.pdbx_description
1 polymer ?
#
loop_
_entity_poly.entity_id
_entity_poly.type
_entity_poly.pdbx_seq_one_letter_code
_entity_poly.pdbx_strand_id
1 'polypeptide(L)' 'RIDGASLGALFFLYEMVITYMGYLYNINPFDQPGVELGKIYTKALMGKKGITEKEKKRMERIVSTRKTVITL' A
#
# COMPACT_ATOMS: atom_id res chain seq x y z
N ARG A 1 -24.65 23.97 4.41
CA ARG A 1 -25.50 22.87 4.95
C ARG A 1 -24.91 21.59 4.42
N ILE A 2 -24.67 20.58 5.26
CA ILE A 2 -24.15 19.28 4.82
C ILE A 2 -25.34 18.34 4.71
N ASP A 3 -25.57 17.84 3.51
CA ASP A 3 -26.61 16.88 3.15
C ASP A 3 -26.07 15.85 2.14
N GLY A 4 -26.84 14.80 1.88
CA GLY A 4 -26.40 13.70 1.01
C GLY A 4 -26.03 14.14 -0.41
N ALA A 5 -26.71 15.14 -0.98
CA ALA A 5 -26.40 15.64 -2.32
C ALA A 5 -25.07 16.41 -2.32
N SER A 6 -24.87 17.27 -1.31
CA SER A 6 -23.59 17.99 -1.14
C SER A 6 -22.41 17.05 -0.90
N LEU A 7 -22.61 15.95 -0.17
CA LEU A 7 -21.58 14.95 0.11
C LEU A 7 -21.28 14.07 -1.11
N GLY A 8 -22.31 13.67 -1.85
CA GLY A 8 -22.14 12.91 -3.10
C GLY A 8 -21.38 13.71 -4.17
N ALA A 9 -21.72 15.01 -4.32
CA ALA A 9 -20.99 15.90 -5.21
C ALA A 9 -19.51 16.05 -4.79
N LEU A 10 -19.23 16.10 -3.48
CA LEU A 10 -17.86 16.18 -2.95
C LEU A 10 -17.06 14.91 -3.25
N PHE A 11 -17.64 13.72 -3.04
CA PHE A 11 -16.97 12.46 -3.35
C PHE A 11 -16.67 12.34 -4.83
N PHE A 12 -17.66 12.60 -5.69
CA PHE A 12 -17.46 12.54 -7.14
C PHE A 12 -16.38 13.51 -7.62
N LEU A 13 -16.35 14.73 -7.07
CA LEU A 13 -15.30 15.71 -7.37
C LEU A 13 -13.90 15.14 -7.08
N TYR A 14 -13.69 14.57 -5.88
CA TYR A 14 -12.37 14.04 -5.51
C TYR A 14 -12.00 12.77 -6.27
N GLU A 15 -12.96 11.89 -6.58
CA GLU A 15 -12.72 10.71 -7.44
C GLU A 15 -12.20 11.12 -8.82
N MET A 16 -12.82 12.14 -9.43
CA MET A 16 -12.38 12.69 -10.71
C MET A 16 -10.99 13.33 -10.61
N VAL A 17 -10.75 14.16 -9.58
CA VAL A 17 -9.45 14.81 -9.35
C VAL A 17 -8.32 13.77 -9.24
N ILE A 18 -8.51 12.73 -8.41
CA ILE A 18 -7.50 11.69 -8.21
C ILE A 18 -7.26 10.91 -9.50
N THR A 19 -8.31 10.62 -10.27
CA THR A 19 -8.19 9.93 -11.57
C THR A 19 -7.33 10.73 -12.55
N TYR A 20 -7.58 12.04 -12.67
CA TYR A 20 -6.77 12.92 -13.52
C TYR A 20 -5.34 13.05 -13.02
N MET A 21 -5.14 13.18 -11.71
CA MET A 21 -3.79 13.21 -11.13
C MET A 21 -3.00 11.93 -11.41
N GLY A 22 -3.63 10.76 -11.34
CA GLY A 22 -3.01 9.49 -11.72
C GLY A 22 -2.49 9.54 -13.17
N TYR A 23 -3.34 9.95 -14.11
CA TYR A 23 -2.93 10.12 -15.50
C TYR A 23 -1.77 11.11 -15.66
N LEU A 24 -1.86 12.29 -15.02
CA LEU A 24 -0.83 13.33 -15.12
C LEU A 24 0.52 12.88 -14.54
N TYR A 25 0.52 12.11 -13.46
CA TYR A 25 1.73 11.57 -12.86
C TYR A 25 2.20 10.26 -13.48
N ASN A 26 1.52 9.78 -14.52
CA ASN A 26 1.78 8.48 -15.15
C ASN A 26 1.80 7.32 -14.12
N ILE A 27 0.88 7.40 -13.14
CA ILE A 27 0.64 6.40 -12.10
C ILE A 27 -0.76 5.84 -12.32
N ASN A 28 -0.95 4.55 -12.09
CA ASN A 28 -2.28 3.96 -12.11
C ASN A 28 -3.00 4.26 -10.78
N PRO A 29 -4.06 5.09 -10.75
CA PRO A 29 -4.74 5.45 -9.50
C PRO A 29 -5.65 4.34 -8.97
N PHE A 30 -5.85 3.25 -9.74
CA PHE A 30 -6.76 2.16 -9.40
C PHE A 30 -6.06 0.90 -8.88
N ASP A 31 -4.72 0.88 -8.79
CA ASP A 31 -3.98 -0.24 -8.22
C ASP A 31 -3.50 0.01 -6.79
N GLN A 32 -3.17 -1.08 -6.08
CA GLN A 32 -2.76 -1.05 -4.68
C GLN A 32 -1.70 -2.13 -4.35
N PRO A 33 -0.50 -2.08 -4.95
CA PRO A 33 0.53 -3.10 -4.74
C PRO A 33 1.06 -3.17 -3.31
N GLY A 34 1.06 -2.03 -2.59
CA GLY A 34 1.56 -1.96 -1.21
C GLY A 34 0.72 -2.75 -0.20
N VAL A 35 -0.58 -2.91 -0.45
CA VAL A 35 -1.51 -3.58 0.46
C VAL A 35 -1.23 -5.08 0.53
N GLU A 36 -1.00 -5.71 -0.62
CA GLU A 36 -0.70 -7.15 -0.68
C GLU A 36 0.66 -7.47 -0.06
N LEU A 37 1.66 -6.60 -0.27
CA LEU A 37 2.94 -6.73 0.41
C LEU A 37 2.79 -6.66 1.94
N GLY A 38 2.00 -5.70 2.45
CA GLY A 38 1.66 -5.61 3.86
C GLY A 38 1.05 -6.90 4.42
N LYS A 39 0.06 -7.47 3.71
CA LYS A 39 -0.57 -8.74 4.10
C LYS A 39 0.43 -9.91 4.14
N ILE A 40 1.35 -10.00 3.19
CA ILE A 40 2.38 -11.04 3.17
C ILE A 40 3.32 -10.88 4.37
N TYR A 41 3.79 -9.67 4.67
CA TYR A 41 4.66 -9.42 5.81
C TYR A 41 3.98 -9.74 7.14
N THR A 42 2.72 -9.32 7.33
CA THR A 42 1.97 -9.64 8.55
C THR A 42 1.75 -11.14 8.70
N LYS A 43 1.35 -11.85 7.64
CA LYS A 43 1.23 -13.32 7.66
C LYS A 43 2.55 -14.00 8.00
N ALA A 44 3.66 -13.44 7.52
CA ALA A 44 5.00 -13.95 7.80
C ALA A 44 5.41 -13.76 9.26
N LEU A 45 5.18 -12.58 9.82
CA LEU A 45 5.44 -12.28 11.23
C LEU A 45 4.56 -13.09 12.18
N MET A 46 3.32 -13.39 11.80
CA MET A 46 2.39 -14.23 12.58
C MET A 46 2.69 -15.73 12.51
N GLY A 47 3.79 -16.15 11.86
CA GLY A 47 4.25 -17.54 11.88
C GLY A 47 3.38 -18.53 11.12
N LYS A 48 2.56 -18.07 10.16
CA LYS A 48 1.64 -18.93 9.40
C LYS A 48 2.44 -19.88 8.49
N LYS A 49 2.24 -21.20 8.63
CA LYS A 49 2.85 -22.23 7.76
C LYS A 49 2.38 -22.02 6.30
N GLY A 50 3.31 -21.81 5.38
CA GLY A 50 3.03 -21.60 3.94
C GLY A 50 3.86 -20.51 3.25
N ILE A 51 4.73 -19.80 3.97
CA ILE A 51 5.65 -18.81 3.39
C ILE A 51 6.75 -19.57 2.62
N THR A 52 6.96 -19.20 1.36
CA THR A 52 8.01 -19.81 0.54
C THR A 52 9.40 -19.35 0.97
N GLU A 53 10.42 -20.18 0.76
CA GLU A 53 11.80 -19.90 1.18
C GLU A 53 12.37 -18.62 0.54
N LYS A 54 11.84 -18.21 -0.62
CA LYS A 54 12.15 -16.92 -1.27
C LYS A 54 11.64 -15.71 -0.47
N GLU A 55 10.44 -15.79 0.10
CA GLU A 55 9.83 -14.72 0.89
C GLU A 55 10.57 -14.55 2.21
N LYS A 56 11.01 -15.65 2.82
CA LYS A 56 11.83 -15.65 4.04
C LYS A 56 13.19 -14.98 3.83
N LYS A 57 13.92 -15.34 2.76
CA LYS A 57 15.20 -14.69 2.38
C LYS A 57 15.06 -13.21 2.03
N ARG A 58 13.92 -12.81 1.44
CA ARG A 58 13.63 -11.40 1.14
C ARG A 58 13.37 -10.61 2.42
N MET A 59 12.71 -11.23 3.40
CA MET A 59 12.47 -10.64 4.72
C MET A 59 13.76 -10.48 5.53
N GLU A 60 14.65 -11.48 5.54
CA GLU A 60 15.97 -11.38 6.19
C GLU A 60 16.80 -10.21 5.63
N ARG A 61 16.75 -10.01 4.30
CA ARG A 61 17.37 -8.83 3.66
C ARG A 61 16.76 -7.52 4.12
N ILE A 62 15.44 -7.40 4.15
CA ILE A 62 14.76 -6.16 4.56
C ILE A 62 15.03 -5.82 6.04
N VAL A 63 14.99 -6.82 6.92
CA VAL A 63 15.30 -6.65 8.35
C VAL A 63 16.77 -6.27 8.55
N SER A 64 17.69 -6.88 7.80
CA SER A 64 19.11 -6.54 7.82
C SER A 64 19.36 -5.11 7.36
N THR A 65 18.74 -4.67 6.26
CA THR A 65 18.90 -3.29 5.75
C THR A 65 18.32 -2.24 6.71
N ARG A 66 17.21 -2.55 7.42
CA ARG A 66 16.65 -1.63 8.43
C ARG A 66 17.53 -1.46 9.66
N LYS A 67 18.31 -2.46 10.08
CA LYS A 67 19.25 -2.30 11.20
C LYS A 67 20.29 -1.22 10.89
N THR A 68 20.78 -1.13 9.67
CA THR A 68 21.84 -0.17 9.30
C THR A 68 21.38 1.29 9.32
N VAL A 69 20.13 1.58 8.96
CA VAL A 69 19.62 2.97 8.88
C VAL A 69 19.16 3.52 10.24
N ILE A 70 18.71 2.65 11.15
CA ILE A 70 18.16 3.06 12.46
C ILE A 70 19.26 3.06 13.56
N THR A 71 20.43 2.49 13.27
CA THR A 71 21.57 2.41 14.22
C THR A 71 22.67 3.43 13.91
N LEU A 72 22.52 4.24 12.86
CA LEU A 72 23.39 5.38 12.54
C LEU A 72 22.81 6.68 13.07
#